data_AF-A0A358DKY5-F1
#
_entry.id   AF-A0A358DKY5-F1
#
_cell.length_a   1.000
_cell.length_b   1.000
_cell.length_c   1.000
_cell.angle_alpha   90.00
_cell.angle_beta   90.00
_cell.angle_gamma   90.00
#
_symmetry.space_group_name_H-M   'P 1'
#
loop_
_entity.id
_entity.type
_entity.pdbx_description
1 polymer ?
#
loop_
_entity_poly.entity_id
_entity_poly.type
_entity_poly.pdbx_seq_one_letter_code
_entity_poly.pdbx_strand_id
1 'polypeptide(L)'
;MRSAYERAGWTTDSPDLIECHGTGTTRGDRVEVESLMELRPGVGSPCVIGSVKSNIGHLLTGAGAAGLMKVLLALKHKTLPPTAHFQKSLEVIDDQKLRVLSQPEAWPAPPSGGPRRAAISGFGFGGINAHVLIEEAGTKPMDRDRPVSPVELAITGIGARVGPLEDRYGFRQAVLLGQSALQDRPEGRWGQAEASQWLQHQPIDRRPNVGAWLHGLALPVGRFKIPPMEAAQVLPQQLLALEAAKQATEDPGAGWQESAEDGRLATGVVVGLELDPAAADEQLRWMLPRWVERWNEELSLGLSETDLETWREELLACLGGPLVAQRVTGALGGIVASRIARELRLGGPSFVIGAGGNSGLRALQVAQRLIAAGDCEEMIVVGVDLGGELRSCLARGAQRPWSGGNTARVLDAQAQGPLPGEGAVALLVKSMNRAKREGA
;
A
#
# COMPACT_ATOMS: atom_id res chain seq x y z
N MET A 1 13.67 0.06 13.49
CA MET A 1 15.16 0.06 13.59
C MET A 1 15.67 -1.03 14.51
N ARG A 2 15.35 -1.04 15.83
CA ARG A 2 15.80 -2.08 16.78
C ARG A 2 15.67 -3.52 16.27
N SER A 3 14.49 -3.89 15.76
CA SER A 3 14.23 -5.20 15.15
C SER A 3 15.21 -5.59 14.02
N ALA A 4 15.68 -4.63 13.20
CA ALA A 4 16.65 -4.92 12.15
C ALA A 4 18.04 -5.26 12.72
N TYR A 5 18.48 -4.53 13.76
CA TYR A 5 19.75 -4.81 14.47
C TYR A 5 19.70 -6.15 15.20
N GLU A 6 18.60 -6.44 15.90
CA GLU A 6 18.37 -7.72 16.57
C GLU A 6 18.43 -8.89 15.56
N ARG A 7 17.72 -8.78 14.44
CA ARG A 7 17.74 -9.78 13.36
C ARG A 7 19.12 -9.94 12.73
N ALA A 8 19.86 -8.87 12.55
CA ALA A 8 21.24 -8.93 12.03
C ALA A 8 22.24 -9.45 13.09
N GLY A 9 21.89 -9.42 14.38
CA GLY A 9 22.84 -9.65 15.47
C GLY A 9 23.92 -8.56 15.54
N TRP A 10 23.58 -7.35 15.11
CA TRP A 10 24.48 -6.19 15.10
C TRP A 10 24.16 -5.28 16.29
N THR A 11 25.16 -4.60 16.84
CA THR A 11 24.94 -3.52 17.80
C THR A 11 24.50 -2.26 17.07
N THR A 12 23.70 -1.40 17.72
CA THR A 12 23.20 -0.15 17.12
C THR A 12 24.32 0.84 16.81
N ASP A 13 25.48 0.69 17.45
CA ASP A 13 26.66 1.51 17.18
C ASP A 13 27.55 0.99 16.04
N SER A 14 27.26 -0.20 15.50
CA SER A 14 28.15 -0.82 14.50
C SER A 14 28.22 -0.13 13.13
N PRO A 15 27.18 0.58 12.62
CA PRO A 15 27.32 1.28 11.34
C PRO A 15 28.13 2.57 11.48
N ASP A 16 29.05 2.77 10.53
CA ASP A 16 29.82 4.00 10.36
C ASP A 16 29.05 5.06 9.54
N LEU A 17 28.09 4.61 8.72
CA LEU A 17 27.26 5.44 7.86
C LEU A 17 25.78 5.05 8.01
N ILE A 18 24.90 6.03 8.23
CA ILE A 18 23.45 5.86 8.08
C ILE A 18 22.97 6.78 6.95
N GLU A 19 22.50 6.15 5.87
CA GLU A 19 21.74 6.82 4.83
C GLU A 19 20.30 7.02 5.35
N CYS A 20 20.01 8.25 5.76
CA CYS A 20 18.75 8.64 6.35
C CYS A 20 17.63 8.71 5.32
N HIS A 21 16.38 8.64 5.80
CA HIS A 21 15.23 9.04 5.01
C HIS A 21 15.36 10.52 4.61
N GLY A 22 15.76 11.41 5.53
CA GLY A 22 16.36 12.73 5.31
C GLY A 22 15.77 13.48 4.12
N THR A 23 14.58 14.03 4.30
CA THR A 23 13.78 14.63 3.21
C THR A 23 13.98 16.13 3.07
N GLY A 24 14.66 16.76 4.03
CA GLY A 24 14.74 18.21 4.14
C GLY A 24 13.52 18.82 4.82
N THR A 25 12.59 18.01 5.34
CA THR A 25 11.42 18.52 6.07
C THR A 25 11.79 18.75 7.54
N THR A 26 11.59 19.96 8.06
CA THR A 26 12.02 20.33 9.41
C THR A 26 11.54 19.37 10.50
N ARG A 27 10.27 18.94 10.43
CA ARG A 27 9.71 18.00 11.40
C ARG A 27 10.18 16.57 11.17
N GLY A 28 10.21 16.12 9.91
CA GLY A 28 10.58 14.74 9.57
C GLY A 28 12.04 14.45 9.92
N ASP A 29 12.94 15.34 9.52
CA ASP A 29 14.38 15.21 9.77
C ASP A 29 14.70 15.30 11.27
N ARG A 30 14.02 16.18 12.02
CA ARG A 30 14.15 16.23 13.48
C ARG A 30 13.74 14.92 14.16
N VAL A 31 12.56 14.39 13.82
CA VAL A 31 12.06 13.12 14.41
C VAL A 31 12.97 11.95 14.06
N GLU A 32 13.49 11.89 12.83
CA GLU A 32 14.45 10.87 12.43
C GLU A 32 15.74 10.94 13.26
N VAL A 33 16.31 12.14 13.42
CA VAL A 33 17.53 12.33 14.21
C VAL A 33 17.30 11.99 15.68
N GLU A 34 16.21 12.46 16.28
CA GLU A 34 15.82 12.11 17.66
C GLU A 34 15.74 10.59 17.84
N SER A 35 15.11 9.90 16.88
CA SER A 35 15.00 8.44 16.90
C SER A 35 16.36 7.75 16.80
N LEU A 36 17.30 8.29 16.01
CA LEU A 36 18.67 7.78 15.92
C LEU A 36 19.47 8.04 17.21
N MET A 37 19.27 9.18 17.86
CA MET A 37 19.93 9.52 19.12
C MET A 37 19.46 8.67 20.29
N GLU A 38 18.17 8.30 20.31
CA GLU A 38 17.65 7.34 21.27
C GLU A 38 18.18 5.92 21.01
N LEU A 39 18.29 5.53 19.73
CA LEU A 39 18.76 4.21 19.33
C LEU A 39 20.25 3.99 19.62
N ARG A 40 21.06 5.04 19.47
CA ARG A 40 22.53 4.96 19.56
C ARG A 40 23.04 5.46 20.91
N PRO A 41 23.70 4.60 21.69
CA PRO A 41 24.26 5.03 22.96
C PRO A 41 25.46 5.96 22.78
N GLY A 42 26.13 5.94 21.63
CA GLY A 42 27.22 6.87 21.31
C GLY A 42 28.60 6.36 21.71
N VAL A 43 28.83 5.05 21.63
CA VAL A 43 30.12 4.46 22.02
C VAL A 43 31.06 4.44 20.81
N GLY A 44 32.23 5.08 20.94
CA GLY A 44 33.27 5.09 19.92
C GLY A 44 33.28 6.36 19.06
N SER A 45 33.51 6.23 17.75
CA SER A 45 33.52 7.35 16.82
C SER A 45 32.10 7.73 16.38
N PRO A 46 31.80 9.03 16.20
CA PRO A 46 30.48 9.46 15.74
C PRO A 46 30.14 8.88 14.37
N CYS A 47 28.93 8.32 14.25
CA CYS A 47 28.42 7.78 12.99
C CYS A 47 28.15 8.91 12.00
N VAL A 48 28.57 8.74 10.75
CA VAL A 48 28.20 9.66 9.68
C VAL A 48 26.73 9.43 9.33
N ILE A 49 25.97 10.51 9.20
CA ILE A 49 24.62 10.48 8.64
C ILE A 49 24.56 11.37 7.40
N GLY A 50 23.67 11.03 6.48
CA GLY A 50 23.41 11.86 5.30
C GLY A 50 22.24 11.35 4.49
N SER A 51 21.93 12.06 3.40
CA SER A 51 20.84 11.68 2.50
C SER A 51 21.18 12.02 1.06
N VAL A 52 21.07 11.04 0.16
CA VAL A 52 21.24 11.22 -1.30
C VAL A 52 20.20 12.17 -1.88
N LYS A 53 19.07 12.39 -1.18
CA LYS A 53 18.03 13.33 -1.62
C LYS A 53 18.54 14.76 -1.70
N SER A 54 19.60 15.10 -0.96
CA SER A 54 20.29 16.37 -1.11
C SER A 54 20.92 16.57 -2.51
N ASN A 55 21.27 15.48 -3.19
CA ASN A 55 21.87 15.51 -4.54
C ASN A 55 20.83 15.46 -5.65
N ILE A 56 19.78 14.65 -5.48
CA ILE A 56 18.90 14.24 -6.59
C ILE A 56 17.40 14.47 -6.33
N GLY A 57 17.05 15.08 -5.20
CA GLY A 57 15.66 15.22 -4.76
C GLY A 57 15.04 13.91 -4.27
N HIS A 58 13.76 13.97 -3.90
CA HIS A 58 13.04 12.80 -3.38
C HIS A 58 12.40 12.00 -4.52
N LEU A 59 13.01 10.88 -4.91
CA LEU A 59 12.51 9.98 -5.97
C LEU A 59 11.27 9.13 -5.59
N LEU A 60 10.46 9.57 -4.62
CA LEU A 60 9.29 8.83 -4.13
C LEU A 60 9.57 7.32 -3.90
N THR A 61 8.93 6.44 -4.67
CA THR A 61 9.12 4.98 -4.60
C THR A 61 10.54 4.51 -4.94
N GLY A 62 11.29 5.29 -5.72
CA GLY A 62 12.70 5.03 -6.04
C GLY A 62 13.69 5.51 -4.98
N ALA A 63 13.24 6.20 -3.93
CA ALA A 63 14.12 6.85 -2.96
C ALA A 63 15.04 5.86 -2.20
N GLY A 64 14.52 4.69 -1.80
CA GLY A 64 15.30 3.67 -1.12
C GLY A 64 16.40 3.07 -2.01
N ALA A 65 16.09 2.85 -3.30
CA ALA A 65 17.05 2.33 -4.27
C ALA A 65 18.20 3.31 -4.53
N ALA A 66 17.92 4.62 -4.58
CA ALA A 66 18.97 5.63 -4.67
C ALA A 66 19.87 5.68 -3.43
N GLY A 67 19.28 5.57 -2.23
CA GLY A 67 20.05 5.47 -0.99
C GLY A 67 20.94 4.23 -0.95
N LEU A 68 20.40 3.08 -1.40
CA LEU A 68 21.16 1.85 -1.57
C LEU A 68 22.33 2.01 -2.54
N MET A 69 22.10 2.63 -3.69
CA MET A 69 23.15 2.90 -4.67
C MET A 69 24.27 3.76 -4.06
N LYS A 70 23.94 4.83 -3.32
CA LYS A 70 24.91 5.66 -2.61
C LYS A 70 25.75 4.83 -1.63
N VAL A 71 25.11 4.02 -0.80
CA VAL A 71 25.81 3.17 0.19
C VAL A 71 26.74 2.16 -0.49
N LEU A 72 26.27 1.47 -1.54
CA LEU A 72 27.09 0.51 -2.27
C LEU A 72 28.30 1.16 -2.96
N LEU A 73 28.12 2.36 -3.53
CA LEU A 73 29.23 3.14 -4.09
C LEU A 73 30.21 3.60 -3.01
N ALA A 74 29.70 4.07 -1.86
CA ALA A 74 30.51 4.48 -0.72
C ALA A 74 31.38 3.33 -0.19
N LEU A 75 30.81 2.13 -0.05
CA LEU A 75 31.54 0.91 0.32
C LEU A 75 32.59 0.54 -0.74
N LYS A 76 32.19 0.48 -2.01
CA LYS A 76 33.10 0.13 -3.14
C LYS A 76 34.30 1.07 -3.23
N HIS A 77 34.08 2.36 -3.03
CA HIS A 77 35.11 3.39 -3.12
C HIS A 77 35.72 3.75 -1.77
N LYS A 78 35.36 3.04 -0.69
CA LYS A 78 35.87 3.24 0.68
C LYS A 78 35.88 4.72 1.07
N THR A 79 34.79 5.42 0.79
CA THR A 79 34.65 6.87 0.97
C THR A 79 33.33 7.15 1.68
N LEU A 80 33.37 7.93 2.76
CA LEU A 80 32.19 8.49 3.42
C LEU A 80 31.75 9.73 2.64
N PRO A 81 30.58 9.71 1.97
CA PRO A 81 30.16 10.81 1.10
C PRO A 81 29.61 11.99 1.91
N PRO A 82 29.79 13.23 1.42
CA PRO A 82 29.15 14.40 2.01
C PRO A 82 27.64 14.44 1.74
N THR A 83 26.93 15.24 2.52
CA THR A 83 25.56 15.66 2.21
C THR A 83 25.61 16.98 1.46
N ALA A 84 25.05 17.03 0.25
CA ALA A 84 25.09 18.23 -0.57
C ALA A 84 24.34 19.39 0.11
N HIS A 85 24.83 20.62 -0.09
CA HIS A 85 24.27 21.85 0.47
C HIS A 85 24.23 21.93 2.01
N PHE A 86 24.85 20.99 2.73
CA PHE A 86 24.92 21.04 4.19
C PHE A 86 25.79 22.21 4.67
N GLN A 87 25.25 23.04 5.56
CA GLN A 87 25.92 24.22 6.13
C GLN A 87 25.93 24.22 7.66
N LYS A 88 24.78 23.91 8.28
CA LYS A 88 24.61 23.94 9.74
C LYS A 88 23.83 22.71 10.20
N SER A 89 24.31 22.09 11.28
CA SER A 89 23.68 20.93 11.91
C SER A 89 22.37 21.31 12.62
N LEU A 90 21.48 20.32 12.78
CA LEU A 90 20.31 20.46 13.64
C LEU A 90 20.76 20.51 15.11
N GLU A 91 20.12 21.35 15.93
CA GLU A 91 20.49 21.53 17.35
C GLU A 91 20.37 20.26 18.19
N VAL A 92 19.54 19.30 17.76
CA VAL A 92 19.36 18.02 18.44
C VAL A 92 20.51 17.03 18.16
N ILE A 93 21.40 17.35 17.23
CA ILE A 93 22.55 16.50 16.92
C ILE A 93 23.61 16.68 18.02
N ASP A 94 23.87 15.59 18.74
CA ASP A 94 25.08 15.40 19.54
C ASP A 94 26.22 14.93 18.63
N ASP A 95 27.20 15.81 18.41
CA ASP A 95 28.37 15.56 17.55
C ASP A 95 29.27 14.42 18.07
N GLN A 96 29.09 13.98 19.33
CA GLN A 96 29.76 12.78 19.85
C GLN A 96 29.12 11.49 19.33
N LYS A 97 27.85 11.55 18.89
CA LYS A 97 27.09 10.38 18.43
C LYS A 97 26.95 10.34 16.92
N LEU A 98 26.52 11.44 16.31
CA LEU A 98 26.26 11.55 14.89
C LEU A 98 26.98 12.77 14.31
N ARG A 99 27.39 12.69 13.05
CA ARG A 99 27.98 13.82 12.33
C ARG A 99 27.53 13.85 10.86
N VAL A 100 27.47 15.05 10.29
CA VAL A 100 27.14 15.26 8.87
C VAL A 100 28.35 15.83 8.16
N LEU A 101 28.73 15.22 7.04
CA LEU A 101 29.91 15.64 6.27
C LEU A 101 29.56 16.71 5.22
N SER A 102 30.38 17.76 5.13
CA SER A 102 30.35 18.76 4.06
C SER A 102 31.37 18.48 2.94
N GLN A 103 32.35 17.61 3.20
CA GLN A 103 33.37 17.15 2.25
C GLN A 103 33.53 15.62 2.35
N PRO A 104 33.93 14.93 1.29
CA PRO A 104 34.17 13.49 1.35
C PRO A 104 35.34 13.16 2.28
N GLU A 105 35.22 12.06 3.02
CA GLU A 105 36.29 11.53 3.86
C GLU A 105 36.62 10.09 3.47
N ALA A 106 37.86 9.66 3.71
CA ALA A 106 38.20 8.25 3.60
C ALA A 106 37.36 7.45 4.62
N TRP A 107 36.86 6.28 4.20
CA TRP A 107 36.23 5.32 5.09
C TRP A 107 37.28 4.25 5.40
N PRO A 108 38.07 4.33 6.49
CA PRO A 108 39.04 3.30 6.84
C PRO A 108 38.34 2.01 7.28
N ALA A 109 39.08 0.90 7.34
CA ALA A 109 38.56 -0.30 7.97
C ALA A 109 38.40 -0.04 9.49
N PRO A 110 37.36 -0.58 10.14
CA PRO A 110 37.20 -0.48 11.59
C PRO A 110 38.45 -0.96 12.34
N PRO A 111 38.92 -0.23 13.39
CA PRO A 111 40.06 -0.63 14.19
C PRO A 111 39.90 -2.00 14.86
N SER A 112 38.67 -2.43 15.08
CA SER A 112 38.30 -3.75 15.62
C SER A 112 38.51 -4.91 14.65
N GLY A 113 38.90 -4.66 13.39
CA GLY A 113 39.13 -5.69 12.38
C GLY A 113 37.88 -6.25 11.71
N GLY A 114 36.74 -5.55 11.80
CA GLY A 114 35.46 -5.91 11.16
C GLY A 114 35.25 -5.25 9.77
N PRO A 115 34.13 -5.56 9.08
CA PRO A 115 33.76 -4.88 7.84
C PRO A 115 33.28 -3.46 8.08
N ARG A 116 33.39 -2.60 7.07
CA ARG A 116 32.64 -1.33 7.03
C ARG A 116 31.16 -1.62 7.01
N ARG A 117 30.39 -0.87 7.81
CA ARG A 117 28.94 -1.10 7.98
C ARG A 117 28.15 0.15 7.73
N ALA A 118 27.04 -0.03 7.03
CA ALA A 118 26.08 1.02 6.74
C ALA A 118 24.67 0.59 7.14
N ALA A 119 23.82 1.58 7.38
CA ALA A 119 22.37 1.38 7.42
C ALA A 119 21.66 2.30 6.43
N ILE A 120 20.46 1.92 6.02
CA ILE A 120 19.58 2.72 5.17
C ILE A 120 18.21 2.79 5.82
N SER A 121 17.71 4.00 6.06
CA SER A 121 16.38 4.24 6.63
C SER A 121 15.41 4.77 5.57
N GLY A 122 14.18 4.29 5.61
CA GLY A 122 13.08 4.82 4.81
C GLY A 122 11.80 4.90 5.63
N PHE A 123 11.18 6.08 5.68
CA PHE A 123 9.95 6.35 6.44
C PHE A 123 8.87 6.86 5.49
N GLY A 124 8.10 5.95 4.92
CA GLY A 124 7.07 6.28 3.94
C GLY A 124 5.82 6.92 4.55
N PHE A 125 5.02 7.55 3.70
CA PHE A 125 3.67 8.00 4.06
C PHE A 125 2.87 6.84 4.65
N GLY A 126 2.03 7.13 5.65
CA GLY A 126 1.25 6.10 6.34
C GLY A 126 2.06 5.25 7.33
N GLY A 127 3.29 5.63 7.66
CA GLY A 127 4.11 4.94 8.67
C GLY A 127 4.75 3.64 8.20
N ILE A 128 4.92 3.48 6.88
CA ILE A 128 5.58 2.30 6.30
C ILE A 128 7.09 2.48 6.43
N ASN A 129 7.66 1.83 7.43
CA ASN A 129 9.07 2.01 7.80
C ASN A 129 9.92 0.82 7.36
N ALA A 130 11.12 1.11 6.85
CA ALA A 130 12.15 0.13 6.55
C ALA A 130 13.51 0.59 7.09
N HIS A 131 14.30 -0.36 7.58
CA HIS A 131 15.69 -0.12 7.99
C HIS A 131 16.54 -1.31 7.56
N VAL A 132 17.48 -1.09 6.66
CA VAL A 132 18.31 -2.13 6.06
C VAL A 132 19.74 -1.97 6.53
N LEU A 133 20.37 -3.08 6.91
CA LEU A 133 21.77 -3.13 7.35
C LEU A 133 22.62 -3.78 6.26
N ILE A 134 23.78 -3.17 5.96
CA ILE A 134 24.65 -3.57 4.84
C ILE A 134 26.10 -3.52 5.31
N GLU A 135 26.88 -4.55 4.98
CA GLU A 135 28.32 -4.57 5.24
C GLU A 135 29.15 -4.75 3.96
N GLU A 136 30.41 -4.34 4.01
CA GLU A 136 31.39 -4.54 2.96
C GLU A 136 31.54 -6.03 2.61
N ALA A 137 31.49 -6.34 1.30
CA ALA A 137 31.70 -7.70 0.82
C ALA A 137 33.14 -8.20 1.07
N GLY A 138 33.31 -9.50 1.30
CA GLY A 138 34.61 -10.12 1.57
C GLY A 138 34.81 -10.55 3.03
N THR A 139 33.86 -10.26 3.92
CA THR A 139 33.74 -10.92 5.21
C THR A 139 33.13 -12.31 5.05
N LYS A 140 33.54 -13.25 5.92
CA LYS A 140 32.95 -14.58 5.95
C LYS A 140 31.44 -14.42 6.20
N PRO A 141 30.56 -14.94 5.32
CA PRO A 141 29.13 -14.87 5.54
C PRO A 141 28.83 -15.39 6.94
N MET A 142 28.02 -14.66 7.70
CA MET A 142 27.43 -15.25 8.89
C MET A 142 26.69 -16.51 8.48
N ASP A 143 26.83 -17.59 9.24
CA ASP A 143 26.29 -18.94 8.97
C ASP A 143 24.75 -19.00 9.11
N ARG A 144 24.06 -17.94 8.65
CA ARG A 144 22.63 -17.68 8.81
C ARG A 144 21.83 -17.93 7.53
N ASP A 145 22.47 -18.32 6.44
CA ASP A 145 21.80 -18.79 5.21
C ASP A 145 21.20 -20.19 5.43
N ARG A 146 20.25 -20.30 6.37
CA ARG A 146 19.28 -21.38 6.30
C ARG A 146 18.20 -20.93 5.33
N PRO A 147 17.97 -21.67 4.22
CA PRO A 147 16.81 -21.40 3.39
C PRO A 147 15.57 -21.42 4.29
N VAL A 148 14.84 -20.30 4.29
CA VAL A 148 13.59 -20.17 5.04
C VAL A 148 12.62 -21.20 4.45
N SER A 149 12.45 -22.31 5.16
CA SER A 149 11.53 -23.37 4.74
C SER A 149 10.10 -22.84 4.86
N PRO A 150 9.22 -23.12 3.88
CA PRO A 150 7.82 -22.72 3.99
C PRO A 150 7.21 -23.24 5.30
N VAL A 151 6.48 -22.37 6.00
CA VAL A 151 5.74 -22.76 7.21
C VAL A 151 4.28 -23.03 6.87
N GLU A 152 3.67 -23.96 7.60
CA GLU A 152 2.22 -24.13 7.55
C GLU A 152 1.53 -22.91 8.15
N LEU A 153 0.53 -22.40 7.44
CA LEU A 153 -0.31 -21.30 7.89
C LEU A 153 -1.65 -21.85 8.36
N ALA A 154 -2.11 -21.36 9.51
CA ALA A 154 -3.49 -21.50 9.94
C ALA A 154 -4.26 -20.25 9.49
N ILE A 155 -5.40 -20.44 8.81
CA ILE A 155 -6.36 -19.38 8.53
C ILE A 155 -7.32 -19.35 9.72
N THR A 156 -7.19 -18.35 10.57
CA THR A 156 -8.01 -18.24 11.80
C THR A 156 -9.21 -17.32 11.60
N GLY A 157 -9.18 -16.39 10.65
CA GLY A 157 -10.31 -15.49 10.40
C GLY A 157 -10.52 -15.19 8.93
N ILE A 158 -11.78 -15.01 8.53
CA ILE A 158 -12.19 -14.73 7.16
C ILE A 158 -13.20 -13.57 7.14
N GLY A 159 -12.94 -12.57 6.32
CA GLY A 159 -13.88 -11.49 5.97
C GLY A 159 -14.16 -11.50 4.48
N ALA A 160 -15.39 -11.16 4.08
CA ALA A 160 -15.79 -11.16 2.68
C ALA A 160 -16.91 -10.14 2.39
N ARG A 161 -16.68 -9.30 1.39
CA ARG A 161 -17.67 -8.38 0.80
C ARG A 161 -17.58 -8.56 -0.72
N VAL A 162 -18.42 -9.39 -1.34
CA VAL A 162 -18.29 -9.78 -2.75
C VAL A 162 -19.62 -9.64 -3.46
N GLY A 163 -19.73 -8.67 -4.37
CA GLY A 163 -21.01 -8.30 -4.99
C GLY A 163 -22.10 -8.06 -3.91
N PRO A 164 -23.26 -8.73 -3.98
CA PRO A 164 -24.29 -8.61 -2.95
C PRO A 164 -24.01 -9.43 -1.67
N LEU A 165 -22.92 -10.22 -1.63
CA LEU A 165 -22.59 -11.07 -0.48
C LEU A 165 -21.83 -10.25 0.56
N GLU A 166 -22.47 -10.07 1.70
CA GLU A 166 -22.06 -9.10 2.71
C GLU A 166 -21.10 -9.64 3.78
N ASP A 167 -20.93 -10.95 3.88
CA ASP A 167 -20.03 -11.57 4.84
C ASP A 167 -19.58 -12.96 4.36
N ARG A 168 -18.76 -13.62 5.18
CA ARG A 168 -18.29 -14.99 4.93
C ARG A 168 -19.43 -16.02 4.90
N TYR A 169 -20.54 -15.77 5.58
CA TYR A 169 -21.66 -16.73 5.66
C TYR A 169 -22.47 -16.71 4.36
N GLY A 170 -22.79 -15.53 3.84
CA GLY A 170 -23.41 -15.34 2.54
C GLY A 170 -22.54 -15.90 1.43
N PHE A 171 -21.23 -15.63 1.47
CA PHE A 171 -20.26 -16.23 0.55
C PHE A 171 -20.25 -17.76 0.61
N ARG A 172 -20.19 -18.33 1.81
CA ARG A 172 -20.23 -19.78 2.02
C ARG A 172 -21.52 -20.40 1.50
N GLN A 173 -22.68 -19.81 1.78
CA GLN A 173 -23.97 -20.31 1.31
C GLN A 173 -24.01 -20.32 -0.21
N ALA A 174 -23.63 -19.21 -0.85
CA ALA A 174 -23.60 -19.11 -2.30
C ALA A 174 -22.73 -20.20 -2.94
N VAL A 175 -21.50 -20.36 -2.44
CA VAL A 175 -20.54 -21.34 -2.99
C VAL A 175 -20.99 -22.78 -2.73
N LEU A 176 -21.32 -23.14 -1.49
CA LEU A 176 -21.61 -24.53 -1.12
C LEU A 176 -22.95 -25.03 -1.66
N LEU A 177 -23.90 -24.14 -1.91
CA LEU A 177 -25.21 -24.48 -2.49
C LEU A 177 -25.25 -24.25 -4.01
N GLY A 178 -24.17 -23.77 -4.63
CA GLY A 178 -24.13 -23.46 -6.07
C GLY A 178 -25.07 -22.32 -6.47
N GLN A 179 -25.37 -21.39 -5.56
CA GLN A 179 -26.24 -20.25 -5.84
C GLN A 179 -25.43 -19.11 -6.47
N SER A 180 -26.00 -18.52 -7.53
CA SER A 180 -25.41 -17.37 -8.20
C SER A 180 -25.65 -16.10 -7.38
N ALA A 181 -24.59 -15.31 -7.19
CA ALA A 181 -24.65 -13.95 -6.66
C ALA A 181 -24.70 -12.88 -7.77
N LEU A 182 -24.89 -13.32 -9.03
CA LEU A 182 -25.01 -12.43 -10.16
C LEU A 182 -26.37 -11.72 -10.14
N GLN A 183 -26.35 -10.43 -10.40
CA GLN A 183 -27.52 -9.57 -10.44
C GLN A 183 -27.38 -8.55 -11.57
N ASP A 184 -28.46 -7.87 -11.91
CA ASP A 184 -28.40 -6.74 -12.84
C ASP A 184 -27.54 -5.62 -12.25
N ARG A 185 -26.86 -4.89 -13.13
CA ARG A 185 -26.09 -3.71 -12.74
C ARG A 185 -26.99 -2.72 -12.00
N PRO A 186 -26.60 -2.24 -10.79
CA PRO A 186 -27.36 -1.24 -10.07
C PRO A 186 -27.56 0.03 -10.92
N GLU A 187 -28.74 0.64 -10.82
CA GLU A 187 -29.05 1.91 -11.48
C GLU A 187 -28.12 3.02 -10.97
N GLY A 188 -27.59 3.85 -11.88
CA GLY A 188 -26.70 4.95 -11.54
C GLY A 188 -25.27 4.55 -11.18
N ARG A 189 -24.91 3.25 -11.23
CA ARG A 189 -23.54 2.75 -10.99
C ARG A 189 -22.47 3.45 -11.83
N TRP A 190 -22.79 3.82 -13.07
CA TRP A 190 -21.90 4.52 -14.00
C TRP A 190 -22.33 5.98 -14.25
N GLY A 191 -23.19 6.51 -13.39
CA GLY A 191 -23.66 7.90 -13.45
C GLY A 191 -24.28 8.26 -14.79
N GLN A 192 -23.95 9.45 -15.30
CA GLN A 192 -24.52 9.98 -16.54
C GLN A 192 -24.13 9.20 -17.81
N ALA A 193 -23.09 8.36 -17.74
CA ALA A 193 -22.70 7.53 -18.89
C ALA A 193 -23.82 6.54 -19.28
N GLU A 194 -24.66 6.13 -18.32
CA GLU A 194 -25.76 5.19 -18.54
C GLU A 194 -26.83 5.70 -19.50
N ALA A 195 -27.05 7.02 -19.53
CA ALA A 195 -27.99 7.66 -20.43
C ALA A 195 -27.37 8.01 -21.79
N SER A 196 -26.05 7.85 -21.95
CA SER A 196 -25.35 8.28 -23.15
C SER A 196 -25.56 7.34 -24.34
N GLN A 197 -25.74 7.89 -25.53
CA GLN A 197 -25.71 7.11 -26.77
C GLN A 197 -24.36 6.41 -26.96
N TRP A 198 -23.27 7.02 -26.49
CA TRP A 198 -21.94 6.43 -26.57
C TRP A 198 -21.86 5.07 -25.86
N LEU A 199 -22.42 4.96 -24.66
CA LEU A 199 -22.39 3.71 -23.89
C LEU A 199 -23.19 2.60 -24.59
N GLN A 200 -24.33 2.92 -25.22
CA GLN A 200 -25.17 1.98 -25.96
C GLN A 200 -24.43 1.28 -27.11
N HIS A 201 -23.37 1.90 -27.63
CA HIS A 201 -22.53 1.34 -28.69
C HIS A 201 -21.31 0.57 -28.13
N GLN A 202 -21.10 0.58 -26.81
CA GLN A 202 -20.02 -0.18 -26.18
C GLN A 202 -20.43 -1.64 -25.99
N PRO A 203 -19.52 -2.61 -26.23
CA PRO A 203 -19.81 -4.03 -26.03
C PRO A 203 -20.29 -4.39 -24.62
N ILE A 204 -19.91 -3.61 -23.61
CA ILE A 204 -20.29 -3.83 -22.20
C ILE A 204 -21.77 -3.49 -21.93
N ASP A 205 -22.41 -2.62 -22.72
CA ASP A 205 -23.81 -2.21 -22.49
C ASP A 205 -24.85 -3.14 -23.13
N ARG A 206 -24.43 -4.36 -23.49
CA ARG A 206 -25.36 -5.38 -23.98
C ARG A 206 -26.25 -5.85 -22.82
N ARG A 207 -27.53 -5.49 -22.87
CA ARG A 207 -28.50 -5.93 -21.86
C ARG A 207 -28.92 -7.40 -22.06
N PRO A 208 -29.05 -8.18 -20.97
CA PRO A 208 -28.86 -7.78 -19.57
C PRO A 208 -27.37 -7.73 -19.16
N ASN A 209 -26.98 -6.62 -18.51
CA ASN A 209 -25.62 -6.39 -18.04
C ASN A 209 -25.49 -6.95 -16.61
N VAL A 210 -25.21 -8.25 -16.53
CA VAL A 210 -25.22 -9.04 -15.31
C VAL A 210 -23.82 -9.20 -14.75
N GLY A 211 -23.69 -9.10 -13.43
CA GLY A 211 -22.40 -9.20 -12.73
C GLY A 211 -22.57 -9.35 -11.22
N ALA A 212 -21.47 -9.59 -10.52
CA ALA A 212 -21.44 -9.57 -9.05
C ALA A 212 -21.15 -8.14 -8.56
N TRP A 213 -22.18 -7.27 -8.62
CA TRP A 213 -22.06 -5.84 -8.34
C TRP A 213 -22.20 -5.53 -6.85
N LEU A 214 -21.40 -4.57 -6.36
CA LEU A 214 -21.60 -3.96 -5.04
C LEU A 214 -22.64 -2.84 -5.18
N HIS A 215 -23.74 -2.91 -4.42
CA HIS A 215 -24.75 -1.83 -4.39
C HIS A 215 -24.26 -0.59 -3.65
N GLY A 216 -23.38 -0.79 -2.66
CA GLY A 216 -22.84 0.26 -1.83
C GLY A 216 -22.15 -0.34 -0.61
N LEU A 217 -21.49 0.52 0.18
CA LEU A 217 -20.88 0.12 1.44
C LEU A 217 -21.46 0.99 2.56
N ALA A 218 -22.39 0.43 3.32
CA ALA A 218 -22.93 1.08 4.51
C ALA A 218 -22.00 0.80 5.70
N LEU A 219 -21.41 1.85 6.26
CA LEU A 219 -20.56 1.77 7.45
C LEU A 219 -21.25 2.46 8.63
N PRO A 220 -21.52 1.73 9.73
CA PRO A 220 -22.06 2.35 10.94
C PRO A 220 -21.16 3.48 11.45
N VAL A 221 -21.76 4.52 12.03
CA VAL A 221 -20.98 5.57 12.71
C VAL A 221 -20.19 4.96 13.85
N GLY A 222 -18.90 5.28 13.93
CA GLY A 222 -17.99 4.68 14.91
C GLY A 222 -17.45 3.31 14.51
N ARG A 223 -17.82 2.76 13.34
CA ARG A 223 -17.23 1.52 12.80
C ARG A 223 -15.71 1.59 12.70
N PHE A 224 -15.21 2.76 12.30
CA PHE A 224 -13.78 3.07 12.21
C PHE A 224 -13.48 4.40 12.89
N LYS A 225 -12.23 4.60 13.32
CA LYS A 225 -11.71 5.87 13.85
C LYS A 225 -11.42 6.87 12.71
N ILE A 226 -12.43 7.08 11.88
CA ILE A 226 -12.43 7.97 10.72
C ILE A 226 -13.64 8.91 10.87
N PRO A 227 -13.43 10.23 10.99
CA PRO A 227 -14.53 11.20 11.04
C PRO A 227 -15.44 11.05 9.80
N PRO A 228 -16.78 11.23 9.91
CA PRO A 228 -17.69 11.05 8.78
C PRO A 228 -17.34 11.88 7.54
N MET A 229 -16.89 13.13 7.73
CA MET A 229 -16.44 13.99 6.63
C MET A 229 -15.17 13.48 5.94
N GLU A 230 -14.24 12.86 6.70
CA GLU A 230 -13.06 12.23 6.11
C GLU A 230 -13.45 10.94 5.37
N ALA A 231 -14.34 10.12 5.96
CA ALA A 231 -14.78 8.86 5.36
C ALA A 231 -15.39 9.07 3.96
N ALA A 232 -16.13 10.15 3.74
CA ALA A 232 -16.67 10.53 2.44
C ALA A 232 -15.60 10.88 1.38
N GLN A 233 -14.37 11.16 1.80
CA GLN A 233 -13.25 11.49 0.91
C GLN A 233 -12.28 10.31 0.71
N VAL A 234 -12.41 9.24 1.50
CA VAL A 234 -11.60 8.04 1.36
C VAL A 234 -12.05 7.28 0.11
N LEU A 235 -11.09 6.79 -0.68
CA LEU A 235 -11.41 6.01 -1.87
C LEU A 235 -12.19 4.74 -1.51
N PRO A 236 -13.26 4.39 -2.26
CA PRO A 236 -14.12 3.25 -1.93
C PRO A 236 -13.38 1.92 -1.79
N GLN A 237 -12.35 1.67 -2.61
CA GLN A 237 -11.55 0.44 -2.53
C GLN A 237 -10.87 0.30 -1.16
N GLN A 238 -10.47 1.41 -0.53
CA GLN A 238 -9.84 1.39 0.79
C GLN A 238 -10.82 1.07 1.91
N LEU A 239 -12.03 1.66 1.86
CA LEU A 239 -13.07 1.38 2.85
C LEU A 239 -13.53 -0.09 2.74
N LEU A 240 -13.64 -0.60 1.52
CA LEU A 240 -13.99 -1.99 1.27
C LEU A 240 -12.92 -2.97 1.80
N ALA A 241 -11.64 -2.68 1.55
CA ALA A 241 -10.52 -3.44 2.09
C ALA A 241 -10.48 -3.40 3.63
N LEU A 242 -10.73 -2.22 4.21
CA LEU A 242 -10.77 -2.01 5.66
C LEU A 242 -11.91 -2.80 6.30
N GLU A 243 -13.10 -2.79 5.70
CA GLU A 243 -14.25 -3.57 6.18
C GLU A 243 -13.98 -5.07 6.11
N ALA A 244 -13.47 -5.58 4.98
CA ALA A 244 -13.12 -7.01 4.89
C ALA A 244 -12.06 -7.40 5.92
N ALA A 245 -11.01 -6.60 6.10
CA ALA A 245 -9.99 -6.83 7.12
C ALA A 245 -10.60 -6.87 8.53
N LYS A 246 -11.50 -5.93 8.84
CA LYS A 246 -12.16 -5.87 10.14
C LYS A 246 -13.07 -7.09 10.37
N GLN A 247 -13.84 -7.52 9.37
CA GLN A 247 -14.62 -8.77 9.44
C GLN A 247 -13.73 -9.99 9.72
N ALA A 248 -12.56 -10.07 9.09
CA ALA A 248 -11.62 -11.17 9.34
C ALA A 248 -11.10 -11.19 10.79
N THR A 249 -10.97 -10.02 11.43
CA THR A 249 -10.62 -9.95 12.86
C THR A 249 -11.80 -10.27 13.77
N GLU A 250 -13.03 -10.01 13.34
CA GLU A 250 -14.25 -10.27 14.12
C GLU A 250 -14.78 -11.69 13.96
N ASP A 251 -14.25 -12.44 13.01
CA ASP A 251 -14.55 -13.86 12.83
C ASP A 251 -14.33 -14.61 14.16
N PRO A 252 -15.32 -15.38 14.67
CA PRO A 252 -15.17 -16.16 15.89
C PRO A 252 -13.89 -17.00 15.97
N GLY A 253 -13.39 -17.50 14.84
CA GLY A 253 -12.14 -18.28 14.80
C GLY A 253 -10.86 -17.46 14.99
N ALA A 254 -10.94 -16.13 14.85
CA ALA A 254 -9.76 -15.26 14.78
C ALA A 254 -9.01 -15.18 16.12
N GLY A 255 -9.71 -15.40 17.23
CA GLY A 255 -9.19 -15.18 18.58
C GLY A 255 -8.71 -13.74 18.77
N TRP A 256 -9.35 -12.78 18.11
CA TRP A 256 -8.92 -11.38 18.14
C TRP A 256 -9.42 -10.66 19.39
N GLN A 257 -8.50 -10.04 20.11
CA GLN A 257 -8.79 -9.17 21.24
C GLN A 257 -8.36 -7.74 20.91
N GLU A 258 -9.29 -6.79 21.00
CA GLU A 258 -9.05 -5.37 20.67
C GLU A 258 -8.18 -4.63 21.69
N SER A 259 -8.06 -5.15 22.92
CA SER A 259 -7.49 -4.46 24.08
C SER A 259 -6.05 -4.88 24.42
N ALA A 260 -5.28 -5.49 23.52
CA ALA A 260 -3.87 -5.78 23.78
C ALA A 260 -3.12 -4.46 24.06
N GLU A 261 -2.72 -4.24 25.33
CA GLU A 261 -2.21 -2.96 25.84
C GLU A 261 -1.02 -2.41 25.05
N ASP A 262 -0.20 -3.30 24.47
CA ASP A 262 1.01 -2.93 23.71
C ASP A 262 0.79 -2.79 22.19
N GLY A 263 -0.44 -3.02 21.70
CA GLY A 263 -0.72 -3.15 20.28
C GLY A 263 -0.15 -4.44 19.67
N ARG A 264 -0.60 -4.81 18.47
CA ARG A 264 -0.14 -6.03 17.79
C ARG A 264 1.12 -5.75 16.96
N LEU A 265 2.23 -5.47 17.66
CA LEU A 265 3.49 -5.04 17.04
C LEU A 265 4.08 -6.05 16.04
N ALA A 266 3.80 -7.36 16.22
CA ALA A 266 4.26 -8.42 15.33
C ALA A 266 3.23 -8.85 14.27
N THR A 267 2.15 -8.07 14.09
CA THR A 267 1.11 -8.36 13.08
C THR A 267 1.25 -7.43 11.89
N GLY A 268 1.35 -8.01 10.69
CA GLY A 268 1.49 -7.28 9.44
C GLY A 268 0.19 -7.18 8.63
N VAL A 269 0.22 -6.38 7.57
CA VAL A 269 -0.85 -6.25 6.58
C VAL A 269 -0.26 -6.34 5.18
N VAL A 270 -0.83 -7.19 4.34
CA VAL A 270 -0.49 -7.20 2.91
C VAL A 270 -1.77 -7.17 2.09
N VAL A 271 -1.88 -6.18 1.21
CA VAL A 271 -3.06 -6.00 0.35
C VAL A 271 -2.68 -6.26 -1.09
N GLY A 272 -3.36 -7.21 -1.72
CA GLY A 272 -3.35 -7.41 -3.16
C GLY A 272 -4.41 -6.54 -3.82
N LEU A 273 -4.00 -5.59 -4.65
CA LEU A 273 -4.90 -4.71 -5.41
C LEU A 273 -4.25 -4.26 -6.72
N GLU A 274 -5.10 -3.74 -7.61
CA GLU A 274 -4.72 -2.88 -8.72
C GLU A 274 -5.16 -1.44 -8.45
N LEU A 275 -4.67 -0.50 -9.28
CA LEU A 275 -5.01 0.92 -9.16
C LEU A 275 -6.52 1.14 -9.02
N ASP A 276 -6.93 1.89 -7.99
CA ASP A 276 -8.32 2.35 -7.87
C ASP A 276 -8.61 3.37 -8.99
N PRO A 277 -9.57 3.12 -9.90
CA PRO A 277 -9.92 4.07 -10.96
C PRO A 277 -10.34 5.44 -10.43
N ALA A 278 -10.93 5.51 -9.23
CA ALA A 278 -11.34 6.78 -8.63
C ALA A 278 -10.14 7.70 -8.31
N ALA A 279 -8.91 7.16 -8.24
CA ALA A 279 -7.71 7.98 -8.14
C ALA A 279 -7.44 8.81 -9.42
N ALA A 280 -7.92 8.35 -10.59
CA ALA A 280 -7.77 9.08 -11.84
C ALA A 280 -8.67 10.33 -11.91
N ASP A 281 -9.74 10.40 -11.10
CA ASP A 281 -10.62 11.57 -11.03
C ASP A 281 -9.84 12.83 -10.63
N GLU A 282 -8.81 12.70 -9.81
CA GLU A 282 -7.97 13.83 -9.37
C GLU A 282 -7.21 14.44 -10.55
N GLN A 283 -6.64 13.60 -11.42
CA GLN A 283 -5.96 14.06 -12.63
C GLN A 283 -6.95 14.67 -13.62
N LEU A 284 -8.11 14.04 -13.81
CA LEU A 284 -9.16 14.55 -14.68
C LEU A 284 -9.61 15.94 -14.23
N ARG A 285 -9.86 16.14 -12.94
CA ARG A 285 -10.25 17.43 -12.36
C ARG A 285 -9.21 18.52 -12.61
N TRP A 286 -7.91 18.20 -12.59
CA TRP A 286 -6.85 19.16 -12.96
C TRP A 286 -6.80 19.50 -14.45
N MET A 287 -7.07 18.54 -15.32
CA MET A 287 -6.97 18.72 -16.77
C MET A 287 -8.23 19.34 -17.39
N LEU A 288 -9.38 19.14 -16.75
CA LEU A 288 -10.69 19.47 -17.28
C LEU A 288 -10.85 20.92 -17.76
N PRO A 289 -10.36 21.97 -17.05
CA PRO A 289 -10.47 23.34 -17.54
C PRO A 289 -9.85 23.51 -18.94
N ARG A 290 -8.66 22.93 -19.17
CA ARG A 290 -7.97 22.99 -20.47
C ARG A 290 -8.66 22.16 -21.54
N TRP A 291 -9.31 21.05 -21.15
CA TRP A 291 -10.05 20.21 -22.09
C TRP A 291 -11.36 20.83 -22.55
N VAL A 292 -12.08 21.50 -21.65
CA VAL A 292 -13.31 22.23 -21.98
C VAL A 292 -13.02 23.33 -23.02
N GLU A 293 -11.97 24.12 -22.80
CA GLU A 293 -11.50 25.12 -23.76
C GLU A 293 -11.16 24.49 -25.12
N ARG A 294 -10.35 23.42 -25.10
CA ARG A 294 -9.96 22.69 -26.31
C ARG A 294 -11.17 22.11 -27.06
N TRP A 295 -12.15 21.53 -26.37
CA TRP A 295 -13.33 20.94 -27.01
C TRP A 295 -14.25 22.01 -27.60
N ASN A 296 -14.37 23.18 -26.96
CA ASN A 296 -15.09 24.31 -27.54
C ASN A 296 -14.52 24.72 -28.90
N GLU A 297 -13.19 24.71 -29.03
CA GLU A 297 -12.49 24.97 -30.29
C GLU A 297 -12.66 23.81 -31.29
N GLU A 298 -12.30 22.58 -30.91
CA GLU A 298 -12.31 21.40 -31.80
C GLU A 298 -13.71 21.09 -32.35
N LEU A 299 -14.75 21.27 -31.53
CA LEU A 299 -16.14 21.04 -31.93
C LEU A 299 -16.80 22.31 -32.48
N SER A 300 -16.08 23.44 -32.54
CA SER A 300 -16.58 24.73 -33.04
C SER A 300 -17.90 25.16 -32.38
N LEU A 301 -18.00 25.00 -31.06
CA LEU A 301 -19.25 25.25 -30.32
C LEU A 301 -19.54 26.74 -30.13
N GLY A 302 -18.51 27.59 -30.15
CA GLY A 302 -18.67 29.05 -30.05
C GLY A 302 -19.24 29.53 -28.71
N LEU A 303 -19.00 28.77 -27.63
CA LEU A 303 -19.53 29.06 -26.30
C LEU A 303 -18.92 30.35 -25.73
N SER A 304 -19.74 31.11 -24.99
CA SER A 304 -19.27 32.28 -24.24
C SER A 304 -18.42 31.85 -23.03
N GLU A 305 -17.65 32.78 -22.45
CA GLU A 305 -16.88 32.50 -21.23
C GLU A 305 -17.75 32.01 -20.07
N THR A 306 -18.98 32.56 -19.95
CA THR A 306 -19.95 32.14 -18.94
C THR A 306 -20.45 30.71 -19.19
N ASP A 307 -20.76 30.37 -20.45
CA ASP A 307 -21.23 29.02 -20.80
C ASP A 307 -20.12 27.98 -20.60
N LEU A 308 -18.86 28.33 -20.89
CA LEU A 308 -17.70 27.48 -20.62
C LEU A 308 -17.51 27.22 -19.12
N GLU A 309 -17.68 28.25 -18.29
CA GLU A 309 -17.61 28.12 -16.84
C GLU A 309 -18.70 27.17 -16.34
N THR A 310 -19.95 27.37 -16.77
CA THR A 310 -21.06 26.49 -16.40
C THR A 310 -20.81 25.05 -16.84
N TRP A 311 -20.39 24.83 -18.08
CA TRP A 311 -20.08 23.48 -18.57
C TRP A 311 -18.96 22.81 -17.77
N ARG A 312 -17.92 23.59 -17.40
CA ARG A 312 -16.83 23.12 -16.55
C ARG A 312 -17.34 22.72 -15.16
N GLU A 313 -18.16 23.53 -14.52
CA GLU A 313 -18.73 23.23 -13.20
C GLU A 313 -19.59 21.95 -13.22
N GLU A 314 -20.42 21.78 -14.26
CA GLU A 314 -21.26 20.59 -14.44
C GLU A 314 -20.40 19.32 -14.62
N LEU A 315 -19.35 19.39 -15.45
CA LEU A 315 -18.42 18.26 -15.63
C LEU A 315 -17.63 17.96 -14.34
N LEU A 316 -17.21 18.99 -13.60
CA LEU A 316 -16.55 18.82 -12.31
C LEU A 316 -17.45 18.20 -11.24
N ALA A 317 -18.76 18.47 -11.30
CA ALA A 317 -19.75 17.87 -10.42
C ALA A 317 -20.01 16.38 -10.72
N CYS A 318 -19.67 15.93 -11.94
CA CYS A 318 -19.74 14.51 -12.33
C CYS A 318 -18.53 13.70 -11.84
N LEU A 319 -17.41 14.35 -11.52
CA LEU A 319 -16.24 13.71 -10.92
C LEU A 319 -16.42 13.61 -9.40
N GLY A 320 -15.62 12.76 -8.74
CA GLY A 320 -15.64 12.70 -7.27
C GLY A 320 -15.28 14.06 -6.62
N GLY A 321 -15.25 14.07 -5.28
CA GLY A 321 -15.05 15.27 -4.45
C GLY A 321 -13.88 16.22 -4.81
N PRO A 322 -13.77 17.37 -4.13
CA PRO A 322 -12.71 18.33 -4.41
C PRO A 322 -11.30 17.77 -4.12
N LEU A 323 -10.30 18.38 -4.76
CA LEU A 323 -8.89 18.13 -4.49
C LEU A 323 -8.52 18.66 -3.11
N VAL A 324 -8.48 17.78 -2.13
CA VAL A 324 -8.08 18.08 -0.76
C VAL A 324 -6.91 17.17 -0.37
N ALA A 325 -6.02 17.68 0.50
CA ALA A 325 -4.77 16.99 0.84
C ALA A 325 -4.97 15.54 1.28
N GLN A 326 -6.04 15.26 2.04
CA GLN A 326 -6.38 13.92 2.51
C GLN A 326 -6.74 12.97 1.37
N ARG A 327 -7.45 13.44 0.35
CA ARG A 327 -7.85 12.63 -0.80
C ARG A 327 -6.68 12.36 -1.74
N VAL A 328 -5.86 13.38 -2.01
CA VAL A 328 -4.66 13.25 -2.85
C VAL A 328 -3.64 12.31 -2.22
N THR A 329 -3.34 12.48 -0.93
CA THR A 329 -2.44 11.54 -0.22
C THR A 329 -3.08 10.17 -0.05
N GLY A 330 -4.40 10.13 0.19
CA GLY A 330 -5.19 8.91 0.25
C GLY A 330 -5.08 8.08 -1.04
N ALA A 331 -5.03 8.72 -2.21
CA ALA A 331 -4.94 8.02 -3.49
C ALA A 331 -3.62 7.28 -3.75
N LEU A 332 -2.60 7.45 -2.89
CA LEU A 332 -1.37 6.68 -2.98
C LEU A 332 -1.66 5.20 -2.67
N GLY A 333 -1.31 4.31 -3.61
CA GLY A 333 -1.65 2.88 -3.53
C GLY A 333 -1.24 2.18 -2.23
N GLY A 334 -0.14 2.59 -1.59
CA GLY A 334 0.31 2.01 -0.32
C GLY A 334 -0.55 2.33 0.91
N ILE A 335 -1.39 3.37 0.84
CA ILE A 335 -2.11 3.91 2.00
C ILE A 335 -3.18 2.95 2.53
N VAL A 336 -3.76 2.10 1.68
CA VAL A 336 -4.78 1.14 2.14
C VAL A 336 -4.24 0.20 3.22
N ALA A 337 -3.03 -0.33 3.04
CA ALA A 337 -2.40 -1.22 4.02
C ALA A 337 -2.10 -0.47 5.33
N SER A 338 -1.56 0.75 5.22
CA SER A 338 -1.33 1.64 6.37
C SER A 338 -2.61 2.01 7.11
N ARG A 339 -3.72 2.21 6.40
CA ARG A 339 -5.00 2.57 7.01
C ARG A 339 -5.55 1.41 7.84
N ILE A 340 -5.45 0.17 7.33
CA ILE A 340 -5.77 -1.05 8.09
C ILE A 340 -4.86 -1.16 9.32
N ALA A 341 -3.54 -1.03 9.14
CA ALA A 341 -2.58 -1.12 10.22
C ALA A 341 -2.82 -0.08 11.32
N ARG A 342 -3.11 1.17 10.94
CA ARG A 342 -3.42 2.25 11.89
C ARG A 342 -4.73 2.02 12.64
N GLU A 343 -5.78 1.62 11.92
CA GLU A 343 -7.10 1.36 12.52
C GLU A 343 -7.02 0.24 13.56
N LEU A 344 -6.30 -0.83 13.23
CA LEU A 344 -6.15 -2.03 14.06
C LEU A 344 -4.91 -2.00 14.98
N ARG A 345 -4.13 -0.90 15.00
CA ARG A 345 -2.92 -0.70 15.82
C ARG A 345 -1.87 -1.80 15.65
N LEU A 346 -1.49 -2.03 14.40
CA LEU A 346 -0.54 -3.05 13.98
C LEU A 346 0.86 -2.44 13.75
N GLY A 347 1.90 -3.13 14.19
CA GLY A 347 3.30 -2.67 14.05
C GLY A 347 4.15 -3.46 13.05
N GLY A 348 3.61 -4.52 12.46
CA GLY A 348 4.33 -5.37 11.51
C GLY A 348 4.38 -4.80 10.09
N PRO A 349 5.01 -5.53 9.15
CA PRO A 349 5.14 -5.10 7.76
C PRO A 349 3.78 -4.79 7.13
N SER A 350 3.65 -3.60 6.52
CA SER A 350 2.39 -3.12 5.94
C SER A 350 2.62 -2.55 4.54
N PHE A 351 2.15 -3.23 3.49
CA PHE A 351 2.35 -2.81 2.11
C PHE A 351 1.36 -3.44 1.12
N VAL A 352 1.50 -3.06 -0.14
CA VAL A 352 0.63 -3.48 -1.24
C VAL A 352 1.40 -4.25 -2.30
N ILE A 353 0.75 -5.23 -2.93
CA ILE A 353 1.29 -6.01 -4.04
C ILE A 353 0.32 -5.93 -5.24
N GLY A 354 0.87 -5.62 -6.41
CA GLY A 354 0.16 -5.72 -7.69
C GLY A 354 0.72 -6.88 -8.53
N ALA A 355 -0.14 -7.81 -8.92
CA ALA A 355 0.20 -8.96 -9.76
C ALA A 355 -0.98 -9.44 -10.62
N GLY A 356 -1.79 -8.52 -11.13
CA GLY A 356 -2.97 -8.89 -11.91
C GLY A 356 -4.07 -9.52 -11.04
N GLY A 357 -4.85 -10.41 -11.64
CA GLY A 357 -5.79 -11.29 -10.92
C GLY A 357 -5.13 -12.24 -9.90
N ASN A 358 -3.79 -12.31 -9.84
CA ASN A 358 -3.06 -13.10 -8.84
C ASN A 358 -2.67 -12.30 -7.58
N SER A 359 -3.01 -11.02 -7.49
CA SER A 359 -2.55 -10.13 -6.41
C SER A 359 -2.87 -10.67 -5.01
N GLY A 360 -4.08 -11.17 -4.77
CA GLY A 360 -4.46 -11.76 -3.48
C GLY A 360 -3.68 -13.04 -3.13
N LEU A 361 -3.43 -13.92 -4.10
CA LEU A 361 -2.63 -15.13 -3.89
C LEU A 361 -1.14 -14.82 -3.68
N ARG A 362 -0.62 -13.81 -4.38
CA ARG A 362 0.76 -13.33 -4.16
C ARG A 362 0.91 -12.65 -2.80
N ALA A 363 -0.10 -11.91 -2.35
CA ALA A 363 -0.17 -11.38 -0.99
C ALA A 363 -0.09 -12.51 0.06
N LEU A 364 -0.86 -13.59 -0.10
CA LEU A 364 -0.80 -14.75 0.79
C LEU A 364 0.58 -15.44 0.76
N GLN A 365 1.17 -15.61 -0.44
CA GLN A 365 2.50 -16.20 -0.57
C GLN A 365 3.59 -15.34 0.11
N VAL A 366 3.51 -14.02 -0.01
CA VAL A 366 4.43 -13.12 0.68
C VAL A 366 4.22 -13.17 2.19
N ALA A 367 2.97 -13.25 2.65
CA ALA A 367 2.69 -13.43 4.07
C ALA A 367 3.31 -14.71 4.63
N GLN A 368 3.20 -15.83 3.91
CA GLN A 368 3.86 -17.09 4.32
C GLN A 368 5.38 -16.91 4.47
N ARG A 369 6.03 -16.21 3.54
CA ARG A 369 7.47 -15.99 3.56
C ARG A 369 7.90 -15.08 4.71
N LEU A 370 7.16 -14.00 4.97
CA LEU A 370 7.44 -13.10 6.08
C LEU A 370 7.26 -13.79 7.43
N ILE A 371 6.20 -14.59 7.60
CA ILE A 371 6.00 -15.38 8.81
C ILE A 371 7.11 -16.44 8.96
N ALA A 372 7.48 -17.12 7.87
CA ALA A 372 8.55 -18.12 7.90
C ALA A 372 9.92 -17.49 8.23
N ALA A 373 10.17 -16.27 7.78
CA ALA A 373 11.39 -15.51 8.07
C ALA A 373 11.42 -14.93 9.50
N GLY A 374 10.32 -15.03 10.26
CA GLY A 374 10.20 -14.40 11.57
C GLY A 374 10.02 -12.87 11.49
N ASP A 375 9.60 -12.36 10.33
CA ASP A 375 9.34 -10.93 10.16
C ASP A 375 8.09 -10.47 10.91
N CYS A 376 7.15 -11.37 11.08
CA CYS A 376 5.89 -11.25 11.80
C CYS A 376 5.40 -12.65 12.22
N GLU A 377 4.40 -12.73 13.09
CA GLU A 377 3.82 -14.02 13.51
C GLU A 377 2.39 -14.24 13.02
N GLU A 378 1.75 -13.14 12.60
CA GLU A 378 0.38 -13.07 12.13
C GLU A 378 0.31 -11.98 11.04
N MET A 379 -0.54 -12.18 10.04
CA MET A 379 -0.78 -11.19 9.00
C MET A 379 -2.24 -11.14 8.60
N ILE A 380 -2.71 -9.94 8.28
CA ILE A 380 -3.95 -9.72 7.57
C ILE A 380 -3.61 -9.66 6.08
N VAL A 381 -4.17 -10.60 5.31
CA VAL A 381 -4.02 -10.68 3.86
C VAL A 381 -5.33 -10.26 3.23
N VAL A 382 -5.32 -9.22 2.41
CA VAL A 382 -6.54 -8.72 1.74
C VAL A 382 -6.37 -8.80 0.24
N GLY A 383 -7.38 -9.26 -0.49
CA GLY A 383 -7.52 -9.08 -1.93
C GLY A 383 -8.73 -8.19 -2.19
N VAL A 384 -8.57 -7.10 -2.94
CA VAL A 384 -9.66 -6.15 -3.21
C VAL A 384 -9.62 -5.65 -4.65
N ASP A 385 -10.80 -5.56 -5.29
CA ASP A 385 -10.95 -4.93 -6.61
C ASP A 385 -12.36 -4.34 -6.77
N LEU A 386 -12.44 -3.21 -7.46
CA LEU A 386 -13.68 -2.57 -7.92
C LEU A 386 -13.82 -2.78 -9.43
N GLY A 387 -13.79 -4.05 -9.84
CA GLY A 387 -13.83 -4.45 -11.24
C GLY A 387 -15.10 -4.03 -11.98
N GLY A 388 -16.18 -3.69 -11.26
CA GLY A 388 -17.44 -3.19 -11.81
C GLY A 388 -17.47 -1.70 -12.12
N GLU A 389 -16.41 -0.95 -11.83
CA GLU A 389 -16.30 0.45 -12.24
C GLU A 389 -16.23 0.56 -13.79
N LEU A 390 -16.82 1.60 -14.39
CA LEU A 390 -16.99 1.71 -15.85
C LEU A 390 -15.65 1.65 -16.60
N ARG A 391 -14.65 2.42 -16.18
CA ARG A 391 -13.32 2.46 -16.82
C ARG A 391 -12.64 1.11 -16.68
N SER A 392 -12.77 0.45 -15.52
CA SER A 392 -12.30 -0.93 -15.32
C SER A 392 -12.97 -1.89 -16.31
N CYS A 393 -14.29 -1.83 -16.44
CA CYS A 393 -15.05 -2.67 -17.36
C CYS A 393 -14.65 -2.46 -18.82
N LEU A 394 -14.47 -1.22 -19.25
CA LEU A 394 -14.05 -0.86 -20.61
C LEU A 394 -12.61 -1.33 -20.89
N ALA A 395 -11.67 -1.02 -19.99
CA ALA A 395 -10.27 -1.38 -20.15
C ALA A 395 -10.08 -2.91 -20.21
N ARG A 396 -10.75 -3.66 -19.32
CA ARG A 396 -10.70 -5.12 -19.32
C ARG A 396 -11.43 -5.71 -20.53
N GLY A 397 -12.59 -5.17 -20.90
CA GLY A 397 -13.38 -5.59 -22.06
C GLY A 397 -12.64 -5.44 -23.39
N ALA A 398 -11.80 -4.42 -23.51
CA ALA A 398 -10.94 -4.21 -24.67
C ALA A 398 -9.82 -5.25 -24.80
N GLN A 399 -9.34 -5.81 -23.67
CA GLN A 399 -8.32 -6.87 -23.67
C GLN A 399 -8.94 -8.26 -23.83
N ARG A 400 -10.09 -8.48 -23.20
CA ARG A 400 -10.83 -9.75 -23.23
C ARG A 400 -12.33 -9.45 -23.26
N PRO A 401 -13.04 -9.82 -24.34
CA PRO A 401 -14.48 -9.58 -24.43
C PRO A 401 -15.25 -10.18 -23.27
N TRP A 402 -16.21 -9.42 -22.75
CA TRP A 402 -17.18 -9.88 -21.77
C TRP A 402 -18.16 -10.89 -22.39
N SER A 403 -18.70 -11.79 -21.57
CA SER A 403 -19.77 -12.69 -21.99
C SER A 403 -20.98 -11.89 -22.45
N GLY A 404 -21.62 -12.33 -23.54
CA GLY A 404 -22.91 -11.78 -23.99
C GLY A 404 -24.12 -12.41 -23.29
N GLY A 405 -23.91 -13.43 -22.46
CA GLY A 405 -24.94 -14.10 -21.68
C GLY A 405 -25.08 -13.56 -20.26
N ASN A 406 -26.15 -13.95 -19.57
CA ASN A 406 -26.44 -13.60 -18.17
C ASN A 406 -25.82 -14.56 -17.14
N THR A 407 -24.99 -15.50 -17.58
CA THR A 407 -24.40 -16.55 -16.73
C THR A 407 -22.91 -16.69 -16.98
N ALA A 408 -22.14 -16.88 -15.90
CA ALA A 408 -20.72 -17.18 -15.99
C ALA A 408 -20.52 -18.68 -16.22
N ARG A 409 -20.31 -19.07 -17.48
CA ARG A 409 -20.15 -20.46 -17.92
C ARG A 409 -18.69 -20.92 -17.81
N VAL A 410 -18.22 -21.17 -16.60
CA VAL A 410 -16.83 -21.56 -16.33
C VAL A 410 -16.61 -23.05 -16.61
N LEU A 411 -15.61 -23.39 -17.42
CA LEU A 411 -15.29 -24.78 -17.86
C LEU A 411 -16.41 -25.47 -18.64
N ASP A 412 -17.33 -24.70 -19.21
CA ASP A 412 -18.47 -25.17 -20.00
C ASP A 412 -18.19 -24.98 -21.50
N ALA A 413 -18.68 -25.89 -22.34
CA ALA A 413 -18.47 -25.85 -23.80
C ALA A 413 -19.07 -24.59 -24.46
N GLN A 414 -20.03 -23.93 -23.80
CA GLN A 414 -20.68 -22.71 -24.23
C GLN A 414 -20.11 -21.45 -23.54
N ALA A 415 -18.91 -21.53 -22.97
CA ALA A 415 -18.23 -20.37 -22.37
C ALA A 415 -18.00 -19.25 -23.40
N GLN A 416 -18.51 -18.05 -23.12
CA GLN A 416 -18.39 -16.88 -24.02
C GLN A 416 -17.46 -15.79 -23.49
N GLY A 417 -17.05 -15.87 -22.23
CA GLY A 417 -16.23 -14.86 -21.57
C GLY A 417 -16.54 -14.74 -20.08
N PRO A 418 -15.80 -13.88 -19.36
CA PRO A 418 -16.11 -13.54 -17.98
C PRO A 418 -17.33 -12.61 -17.88
N LEU A 419 -17.82 -12.41 -16.66
CA LEU A 419 -18.75 -11.34 -16.29
C LEU A 419 -18.08 -10.41 -15.26
N PRO A 420 -18.51 -9.14 -15.14
CA PRO A 420 -17.98 -8.23 -14.13
C PRO A 420 -18.20 -8.74 -12.71
N GLY A 421 -17.25 -8.43 -11.83
CA GLY A 421 -17.33 -8.73 -10.41
C GLY A 421 -16.42 -7.82 -9.61
N GLU A 422 -16.82 -7.54 -8.37
CA GLU A 422 -16.11 -6.65 -7.47
C GLU A 422 -16.30 -7.07 -6.01
N GLY A 423 -15.34 -6.71 -5.17
CA GLY A 423 -15.34 -7.12 -3.78
C GLY A 423 -13.99 -7.06 -3.09
N ALA A 424 -14.01 -7.39 -1.81
CA ALA A 424 -12.84 -7.68 -1.01
C ALA A 424 -13.01 -8.99 -0.24
N VAL A 425 -11.90 -9.73 -0.11
CA VAL A 425 -11.77 -10.87 0.79
C VAL A 425 -10.54 -10.65 1.65
N ALA A 426 -10.66 -10.92 2.94
CA ALA A 426 -9.56 -10.83 3.88
C ALA A 426 -9.39 -12.12 4.66
N LEU A 427 -8.14 -12.48 4.93
CA LEU A 427 -7.75 -13.62 5.76
C LEU A 427 -6.87 -13.12 6.90
N LEU A 428 -7.17 -13.56 8.12
CA LEU A 428 -6.22 -13.51 9.23
C LEU A 428 -5.45 -14.83 9.24
N VAL A 429 -4.15 -14.75 8.98
CA VAL A 429 -3.26 -15.93 8.93
C VAL A 429 -2.22 -15.88 10.02
N LYS A 430 -1.94 -17.04 10.61
CA LYS A 430 -0.91 -17.21 11.66
C LYS A 430 -0.01 -18.39 11.32
N SER A 431 1.19 -18.43 11.90
CA SER A 431 1.94 -19.69 11.91
C SER A 431 1.14 -20.78 12.62
N MET A 432 1.19 -22.02 12.12
CA MET A 432 0.51 -23.16 12.75
C MET A 432 0.91 -23.34 14.22
N ASN A 433 2.18 -23.08 14.55
CA ASN A 433 2.67 -23.13 15.93
C ASN A 433 2.00 -22.10 16.83
N ARG A 434 1.75 -20.89 16.34
CA ARG A 434 1.05 -19.85 17.09
C ARG A 434 -0.43 -20.18 17.26
N ALA A 435 -1.09 -20.60 16.18
CA ALA A 435 -2.50 -21.00 16.24
C ALA A 435 -2.75 -22.10 17.29
N LYS A 436 -1.90 -23.13 17.31
CA LYS A 436 -1.95 -24.19 18.33
C LYS A 436 -1.76 -23.69 19.77
N ARG A 437 -0.87 -22.71 19.99
CA ARG A 437 -0.68 -22.09 21.32
C ARG A 437 -1.90 -21.29 21.78
N GLU A 438 -2.61 -20.67 20.84
CA GLU A 438 -3.81 -19.87 21.09
C GLU A 438 -5.10 -20.70 21.14
N GLY A 439 -5.01 -22.02 20.86
CA GLY A 439 -6.16 -22.94 20.89
C GLY A 439 -7.10 -22.82 19.68
N ALA A 440 -6.60 -22.28 18.57
CA ALA A 440 -7.34 -22.12 17.31
C ALA A 440 -7.29 -23.38 16.41
#